data_AF-A0A4Q5ZDJ5-F1
#
_entry.id   AF-A0A4Q5ZDJ5-F1
#
_cell.length_a   1.000
_cell.length_b   1.000
_cell.length_c   1.000
_cell.angle_alpha   90.00
_cell.angle_beta   90.00
_cell.angle_gamma   90.00
#
_symmetry.space_group_name_H-M   'P 1'
#
loop_
_entity.id
_entity.type
_entity.pdbx_description
1 polymer ?
#
loop_
_entity_poly.entity_id
_entity_poly.type
_entity_poly.pdbx_seq_one_letter_code
_entity_poly.pdbx_strand_id
1 'polypeptide(L)'
;LERCHQELGAVGVKMSPLYQNVHPQDKRCYEIYRYCVHHGLPILFHAGTSFVSGTPLDYSRPVHFDAVAVDFPDLHMVLAHLGHPWEGETIAVIRRHANVYADLSALYYRPWQFYNSMRLLVEYGAYAKVLFGSDFPFTTTQSSLDGVRNINHVIANSGLPPIPSNVLEGIINRDSLKLLQLPNPMLAKR
;
A
#
# COMPACT_ATOMS: atom_id res chain seq x y z
N LEU A 1 -14.29 -6.18 -15.49
CA LEU A 1 -14.00 -6.65 -14.12
C LEU A 1 -14.51 -8.08 -13.94
N GLU A 2 -15.80 -8.32 -14.09
CA GLU A 2 -16.44 -9.66 -13.98
C GLU A 2 -15.69 -10.77 -14.70
N ARG A 3 -15.45 -10.64 -16.01
CA ARG A 3 -14.68 -11.61 -16.78
C ARG A 3 -13.32 -11.96 -16.16
N CYS A 4 -12.57 -10.96 -15.67
CA CYS A 4 -11.26 -11.21 -15.06
C CYS A 4 -11.39 -12.01 -13.77
N HIS A 5 -12.36 -11.67 -12.93
CA HIS A 5 -12.59 -12.37 -11.66
C HIS A 5 -13.17 -13.77 -11.87
N GLN A 6 -14.28 -13.87 -12.60
CA GLN A 6 -15.12 -15.06 -12.68
C GLN A 6 -14.61 -16.10 -13.69
N GLU A 7 -13.93 -15.66 -14.75
CA GLU A 7 -13.47 -16.57 -15.83
C GLU A 7 -11.95 -16.75 -15.85
N LEU A 8 -11.18 -15.69 -15.53
CA LEU A 8 -9.71 -15.70 -15.63
C LEU A 8 -8.99 -15.90 -14.29
N GLY A 9 -9.73 -15.98 -13.17
CA GLY A 9 -9.16 -16.26 -11.85
C GLY A 9 -8.43 -15.10 -11.19
N ALA A 10 -8.71 -13.86 -11.58
CA ALA A 10 -8.17 -12.69 -10.88
C ALA A 10 -8.76 -12.59 -9.47
N VAL A 11 -7.90 -12.44 -8.47
CA VAL A 11 -8.29 -12.43 -7.05
C VAL A 11 -8.27 -11.03 -6.42
N GLY A 12 -8.00 -9.99 -7.20
CA GLY A 12 -7.92 -8.60 -6.74
C GLY A 12 -7.86 -7.62 -7.90
N VAL A 13 -7.89 -6.32 -7.58
CA VAL A 13 -7.93 -5.24 -8.57
C VAL A 13 -6.76 -4.26 -8.33
N LYS A 14 -6.14 -3.75 -9.39
CA LYS A 14 -5.25 -2.59 -9.34
C LYS A 14 -5.96 -1.40 -9.96
N MET A 15 -5.96 -0.27 -9.28
CA MET A 15 -6.46 1.01 -9.81
C MET A 15 -5.42 2.11 -9.66
N SER A 16 -5.39 3.02 -10.61
CA SER A 16 -4.48 4.16 -10.59
C SER A 16 -5.24 5.43 -10.99
N PRO A 17 -5.98 6.05 -10.04
CA PRO A 17 -6.89 7.17 -10.29
C PRO A 17 -6.25 8.31 -11.08
N LEU A 18 -5.02 8.71 -10.74
CA LEU A 18 -4.30 9.76 -11.48
C LEU A 18 -4.11 9.42 -12.97
N TYR A 19 -3.66 8.19 -13.29
CA TYR A 19 -3.35 7.77 -14.65
C TYR A 19 -4.62 7.56 -15.47
N GLN A 20 -5.70 7.20 -14.79
CA GLN A 20 -7.02 7.04 -15.36
C GLN A 20 -7.75 8.38 -15.53
N ASN A 21 -7.23 9.46 -14.94
CA ASN A 21 -7.87 10.77 -14.86
C ASN A 21 -9.31 10.68 -14.31
N VAL A 22 -9.47 9.88 -13.26
CA VAL A 22 -10.74 9.67 -12.55
C VAL A 22 -10.48 9.88 -11.07
N HIS A 23 -11.24 10.77 -10.44
CA HIS A 23 -11.14 11.01 -9.00
C HIS A 23 -11.54 9.74 -8.23
N PRO A 24 -10.87 9.36 -7.12
CA PRO A 24 -11.21 8.15 -6.37
C PRO A 24 -12.68 8.07 -5.91
N GLN A 25 -13.28 9.22 -5.57
CA GLN A 25 -14.69 9.31 -5.18
C GLN A 25 -15.67 9.49 -6.37
N ASP A 26 -15.22 9.35 -7.61
CA ASP A 26 -16.12 9.44 -8.76
C ASP A 26 -17.13 8.27 -8.74
N LYS A 27 -18.40 8.54 -9.05
CA LYS A 27 -19.47 7.52 -9.08
C LYS A 27 -19.14 6.34 -10.00
N ARG A 28 -18.33 6.56 -11.05
CA ARG A 28 -17.84 5.50 -11.93
C ARG A 28 -17.00 4.45 -11.18
N CYS A 29 -16.30 4.85 -10.12
CA CYS A 29 -15.53 3.95 -9.27
C CYS A 29 -16.41 3.20 -8.27
N TYR A 30 -17.57 3.75 -7.89
CA TYR A 30 -18.42 3.16 -6.85
C TYR A 30 -18.97 1.79 -7.26
N GLU A 31 -19.29 1.59 -8.54
CA GLU A 31 -19.71 0.28 -9.04
C GLU A 31 -18.58 -0.77 -8.92
N ILE A 32 -17.33 -0.35 -9.15
CA ILE A 32 -16.15 -1.21 -8.95
C ILE A 32 -15.99 -1.54 -7.46
N TYR A 33 -16.14 -0.55 -6.58
CA TYR A 33 -16.00 -0.73 -5.13
C TYR A 33 -17.07 -1.66 -4.57
N ARG A 34 -18.34 -1.47 -4.96
CA ARG A 34 -19.43 -2.38 -4.57
C ARG A 34 -19.19 -3.81 -5.03
N TYR A 35 -18.74 -3.99 -6.27
CA TYR A 35 -18.40 -5.31 -6.79
C TYR A 35 -17.26 -5.95 -5.96
N CYS A 36 -16.22 -5.18 -5.64
CA CYS A 36 -15.09 -5.66 -4.85
C CYS A 36 -15.50 -6.00 -3.41
N VAL A 37 -16.33 -5.19 -2.77
CA VAL A 37 -16.91 -5.49 -1.44
C VAL A 37 -17.73 -6.78 -1.50
N HIS A 38 -18.65 -6.89 -2.47
CA HIS A 38 -19.55 -8.05 -2.59
C HIS A 38 -18.78 -9.37 -2.78
N HIS A 39 -17.66 -9.34 -3.50
CA HIS A 39 -16.86 -10.52 -3.80
C HIS A 39 -15.59 -10.67 -2.92
N GLY A 40 -15.38 -9.79 -1.94
CA GLY A 40 -14.18 -9.83 -1.09
C GLY A 40 -12.87 -9.61 -1.85
N LEU A 41 -12.89 -8.84 -2.93
CA LEU A 41 -11.70 -8.55 -3.74
C LEU A 41 -10.98 -7.31 -3.19
N PRO A 42 -9.70 -7.41 -2.79
CA PRO A 42 -8.93 -6.24 -2.39
C PRO A 42 -8.57 -5.37 -3.60
N ILE A 43 -8.42 -4.07 -3.36
CA ILE A 43 -7.93 -3.11 -4.36
C ILE A 43 -6.58 -2.53 -3.94
N LEU A 44 -5.58 -2.71 -4.79
CA LEU A 44 -4.32 -1.97 -4.70
C LEU A 44 -4.47 -0.65 -5.47
N PHE A 45 -4.36 0.47 -4.77
CA PHE A 45 -4.37 1.79 -5.38
C PHE A 45 -2.95 2.30 -5.60
N HIS A 46 -2.71 2.93 -6.74
CA HIS A 46 -1.60 3.87 -6.83
C HIS A 46 -1.94 5.11 -6.00
N ALA A 47 -1.37 5.19 -4.80
CA ALA A 47 -1.42 6.35 -3.93
C ALA A 47 0.01 6.90 -3.83
N GLY A 48 0.21 8.20 -4.07
CA GLY A 48 1.53 8.81 -4.15
C GLY A 48 1.87 9.40 -5.51
N THR A 49 3.07 9.97 -5.60
CA THR A 49 3.51 10.77 -6.74
C THR A 49 3.70 9.94 -8.02
N SER A 50 3.88 10.66 -9.12
CA SER A 50 4.21 10.11 -10.42
C SER A 50 5.12 11.06 -11.20
N PHE A 51 5.90 10.50 -12.11
CA PHE A 51 6.71 11.24 -13.08
C PHE A 51 5.91 11.64 -14.34
N VAL A 52 4.66 11.18 -14.49
CA VAL A 52 3.83 11.45 -15.66
C VAL A 52 3.17 12.84 -15.54
N SER A 53 3.49 13.72 -16.49
CA SER A 53 2.82 15.03 -16.62
C SER A 53 1.43 14.89 -17.28
N GLY A 54 0.58 15.91 -17.09
CA GLY A 54 -0.77 15.94 -17.68
C GLY A 54 -1.83 15.11 -16.94
N THR A 55 -1.50 14.61 -15.75
CA THR A 55 -2.46 13.94 -14.86
C THR A 55 -2.61 14.72 -13.56
N PRO A 56 -3.80 14.74 -12.93
CA PRO A 56 -3.98 15.43 -11.65
C PRO A 56 -3.26 14.67 -10.52
N LEU A 57 -2.15 15.22 -10.04
CA LEU A 57 -1.40 14.69 -8.88
C LEU A 57 -2.30 14.54 -7.65
N ASP A 58 -3.28 15.43 -7.50
CA ASP A 58 -4.24 15.40 -6.39
C ASP A 58 -5.01 14.07 -6.31
N TYR A 59 -5.30 13.40 -7.44
CA TYR A 59 -6.12 12.17 -7.45
C TYR A 59 -5.42 10.96 -6.81
N SER A 60 -4.12 11.04 -6.52
CA SER A 60 -3.39 10.00 -5.80
C SER A 60 -3.10 10.35 -4.33
N ARG A 61 -3.63 11.47 -3.83
CA ARG A 61 -3.43 11.90 -2.45
C ARG A 61 -4.17 10.97 -1.47
N PRO A 62 -3.53 10.54 -0.37
CA PRO A 62 -4.11 9.59 0.59
C PRO A 62 -5.48 9.98 1.16
N VAL A 63 -5.71 11.29 1.36
CA VAL A 63 -6.99 11.82 1.89
C VAL A 63 -8.22 11.40 1.07
N HIS A 64 -8.08 11.19 -0.24
CA HIS A 64 -9.21 10.75 -1.06
C HIS A 64 -9.62 9.31 -0.78
N PHE A 65 -8.66 8.47 -0.37
CA PHE A 65 -8.92 7.09 0.01
C PHE A 65 -9.47 6.98 1.45
N ASP A 66 -9.24 7.97 2.32
CA ASP A 66 -9.98 8.09 3.59
C ASP A 66 -11.48 8.20 3.33
N ALA A 67 -11.88 9.07 2.40
CA ALA A 67 -13.28 9.25 2.06
C ALA A 67 -13.88 7.98 1.42
N VAL A 68 -13.15 7.30 0.54
CA VAL A 68 -13.57 5.98 0.01
C VAL A 68 -13.73 4.96 1.14
N ALA A 69 -12.83 4.93 2.12
CA ALA A 69 -12.92 4.01 3.25
C ALA A 69 -14.11 4.32 4.18
N VAL A 70 -14.50 5.59 4.30
CA VAL A 70 -15.71 6.00 5.03
C VAL A 70 -16.97 5.47 4.34
N ASP A 71 -17.05 5.58 3.01
CA ASP A 71 -18.20 5.13 2.24
C ASP A 71 -18.27 3.60 2.08
N PHE A 72 -17.10 2.94 2.05
CA PHE A 72 -16.95 1.49 1.84
C PHE A 72 -16.06 0.86 2.94
N PRO A 73 -16.51 0.82 4.21
CA PRO A 73 -15.68 0.36 5.32
C PRO A 73 -15.25 -1.11 5.20
N ASP A 74 -16.00 -1.93 4.46
CA ASP A 74 -15.70 -3.34 4.22
C ASP A 74 -14.72 -3.57 3.05
N LEU A 75 -14.40 -2.53 2.28
CA LEU A 75 -13.47 -2.63 1.16
C LEU A 75 -12.03 -2.77 1.66
N HIS A 76 -11.36 -3.84 1.25
CA HIS A 76 -9.94 -4.02 1.53
C HIS A 76 -9.11 -3.21 0.54
N MET A 77 -8.33 -2.27 1.05
CA MET A 77 -7.54 -1.36 0.24
C MET A 77 -6.06 -1.42 0.62
N VAL A 78 -5.18 -1.36 -0.37
CA VAL A 78 -3.74 -1.16 -0.18
C VAL A 78 -3.32 0.11 -0.89
N LEU A 79 -2.76 1.06 -0.16
CA LEU A 79 -2.20 2.30 -0.69
C LEU A 79 -0.72 2.06 -1.04
N ALA A 80 -0.40 2.04 -2.32
CA ALA A 80 0.95 1.71 -2.78
C ALA A 80 1.99 2.71 -2.26
N HIS A 81 3.23 2.24 -2.09
CA HIS A 81 4.41 3.08 -1.85
C HIS A 81 4.27 4.03 -0.64
N LEU A 82 3.52 3.61 0.38
CA LEU A 82 3.15 4.39 1.57
C LEU A 82 2.59 5.79 1.24
N GLY A 83 2.03 5.98 0.05
CA GLY A 83 1.50 7.26 -0.43
C GLY A 83 2.54 8.37 -0.57
N HIS A 84 3.83 8.05 -0.77
CA HIS A 84 4.87 9.08 -0.88
C HIS A 84 4.55 10.16 -1.93
N PRO A 85 4.78 11.46 -1.66
CA PRO A 85 5.46 12.03 -0.48
C PRO A 85 4.50 12.44 0.66
N TRP A 86 3.31 11.86 0.72
CA TRP A 86 2.29 12.16 1.73
C TRP A 86 2.23 11.08 2.82
N GLU A 87 3.38 10.57 3.27
CA GLU A 87 3.42 9.43 4.20
C GLU A 87 2.69 9.71 5.52
N GLY A 88 2.76 10.94 6.04
CA GLY A 88 2.02 11.35 7.22
C GLY A 88 0.49 11.22 7.05
N GLU A 89 -0.03 11.59 5.87
CA GLU A 89 -1.46 11.41 5.56
C GLU A 89 -1.79 9.93 5.43
N THR A 90 -1.00 9.15 4.68
CA THR A 90 -1.20 7.70 4.54
C THR A 90 -1.25 7.01 5.91
N ILE A 91 -0.32 7.36 6.80
CA ILE A 91 -0.26 6.80 8.17
C ILE A 91 -1.54 7.13 8.95
N ALA A 92 -2.04 8.36 8.84
CA ALA A 92 -3.31 8.74 9.47
C ALA A 92 -4.49 7.92 8.92
N VAL A 93 -4.55 7.72 7.60
CA VAL A 93 -5.61 6.95 6.93
C VAL A 93 -5.59 5.48 7.33
N ILE A 94 -4.45 4.79 7.17
CA ILE A 94 -4.36 3.35 7.46
C ILE A 94 -4.55 3.03 8.95
N ARG A 95 -4.21 3.96 9.85
CA ARG A 95 -4.41 3.80 11.30
C ARG A 95 -5.88 3.90 11.68
N ARG A 96 -6.65 4.75 10.99
CA ARG A 96 -8.06 5.00 11.29
C ARG A 96 -8.97 3.86 10.82
N HIS A 97 -8.65 3.22 9.69
CA HIS A 97 -9.55 2.29 9.02
C HIS A 97 -9.09 0.84 9.10
N ALA A 98 -9.99 -0.05 9.53
CA ALA A 98 -9.69 -1.47 9.76
C ALA A 98 -9.20 -2.20 8.50
N ASN A 99 -9.74 -1.85 7.33
CA ASN A 99 -9.50 -2.54 6.06
C ASN A 99 -8.59 -1.77 5.09
N VAL A 100 -7.95 -0.68 5.54
CA VAL A 100 -7.00 0.09 4.70
C VAL A 100 -5.57 -0.17 5.14
N TYR A 101 -4.72 -0.55 4.20
CA TYR A 101 -3.32 -0.91 4.39
C TYR A 101 -2.45 -0.06 3.46
N ALA A 102 -1.14 -0.15 3.62
CA ALA A 102 -0.17 0.41 2.68
C ALA A 102 0.95 -0.58 2.38
N ASP A 103 1.78 -0.35 1.37
CA ASP A 103 3.00 -1.14 1.14
C ASP A 103 4.28 -0.28 1.13
N LEU A 104 5.45 -0.91 1.30
CA LEU A 104 6.77 -0.25 1.30
C LEU A 104 7.47 -0.23 -0.07
N SER A 105 6.75 -0.58 -1.14
CA SER A 105 7.38 -0.71 -2.44
C SER A 105 7.88 0.64 -2.96
N ALA A 106 8.97 0.65 -3.73
CA ALA A 106 9.54 1.87 -4.32
C ALA A 106 10.04 2.96 -3.34
N LEU A 107 10.33 2.62 -2.07
CA LEU A 107 10.78 3.59 -1.06
C LEU A 107 12.26 3.49 -0.67
N TYR A 108 12.84 2.29 -0.61
CA TYR A 108 14.15 2.08 0.03
C TYR A 108 15.29 2.92 -0.58
N TYR A 109 15.20 3.23 -1.87
CA TYR A 109 16.17 4.05 -2.59
C TYR A 109 16.00 5.57 -2.35
N ARG A 110 15.15 5.97 -1.39
CA ARG A 110 15.07 7.33 -0.80
C ARG A 110 15.38 7.26 0.70
N PRO A 111 16.65 7.03 1.09
CA PRO A 111 16.98 6.57 2.44
C PRO A 111 16.46 7.50 3.55
N TRP A 112 16.59 8.81 3.37
CA TRP A 112 16.12 9.80 4.35
C TRP A 112 14.59 9.79 4.50
N GLN A 113 13.86 9.87 3.38
CA GLN A 113 12.41 9.84 3.40
C GLN A 113 11.89 8.51 3.96
N PHE A 114 12.44 7.39 3.49
CA PHE A 114 12.05 6.06 3.94
C PHE A 114 12.27 5.87 5.45
N TYR A 115 13.41 6.31 5.98
CA TYR A 115 13.67 6.29 7.42
C TYR A 115 12.64 7.11 8.21
N ASN A 116 12.36 8.36 7.79
CA ASN A 116 11.37 9.21 8.46
C ASN A 116 9.96 8.59 8.40
N SER A 117 9.56 8.04 7.27
CA SER A 117 8.25 7.37 7.12
C SER A 117 8.13 6.13 8.01
N MET A 118 9.21 5.33 8.12
CA MET A 118 9.25 4.19 9.05
C MET A 118 9.27 4.61 10.51
N ARG A 119 9.95 5.72 10.86
CA ARG A 119 9.89 6.30 12.20
C ARG A 119 8.48 6.72 12.60
N LEU A 120 7.78 7.43 11.70
CA LEU A 120 6.38 7.80 11.91
C LEU A 120 5.49 6.56 12.09
N LEU A 121 5.68 5.51 11.28
CA LEU A 121 4.95 4.25 11.43
C LEU A 121 5.15 3.61 12.81
N VAL A 122 6.36 3.67 13.37
CA VAL A 122 6.64 3.17 14.73
C VAL A 122 5.97 4.05 15.79
N GLU A 123 6.11 5.37 15.71
CA GLU A 123 5.55 6.31 16.70
C GLU A 123 4.03 6.30 16.73
N TYR A 124 3.40 6.19 15.57
CA TYR A 124 1.95 6.05 15.45
C TYR A 124 1.48 4.60 15.64
N GLY A 125 2.37 3.63 15.90
CA GLY A 125 1.99 2.21 16.01
C GLY A 125 1.22 1.66 14.81
N ALA A 126 1.43 2.23 13.61
CA ALA A 126 0.66 1.96 12.40
C ALA A 126 1.34 0.95 11.46
N TYR A 127 2.66 0.77 11.57
CA TYR A 127 3.18 -0.56 11.87
C TYR A 127 2.60 -1.80 11.18
N ALA A 128 1.63 -2.39 11.89
CA ALA A 128 0.94 -3.64 11.57
C ALA A 128 0.04 -3.57 10.31
N LYS A 129 -0.17 -2.35 9.78
CA LYS A 129 -1.00 -2.10 8.59
C LYS A 129 -0.19 -2.00 7.29
N VAL A 130 1.11 -2.25 7.35
CA VAL A 130 2.04 -2.08 6.22
C VAL A 130 2.50 -3.42 5.64
N LEU A 131 2.41 -3.61 4.33
CA LEU A 131 2.79 -4.84 3.65
C LEU A 131 4.15 -4.66 2.97
N PHE A 132 4.87 -5.76 2.77
CA PHE A 132 6.04 -5.75 1.90
C PHE A 132 5.62 -5.81 0.43
N GLY A 133 6.26 -5.01 -0.42
CA GLY A 133 6.16 -5.06 -1.87
C GLY A 133 7.45 -4.54 -2.49
N SER A 134 7.84 -5.05 -3.66
CA SER A 134 9.11 -4.67 -4.31
C SER A 134 8.98 -3.66 -5.43
N ASP A 135 7.78 -3.48 -5.99
CA ASP A 135 7.55 -2.70 -7.21
C ASP A 135 8.34 -3.24 -8.43
N PHE A 136 8.49 -4.56 -8.54
CA PHE A 136 9.06 -5.16 -9.75
C PHE A 136 8.20 -4.79 -10.98
N PRO A 137 8.81 -4.37 -12.11
CA PRO A 137 10.23 -4.46 -12.45
C PRO A 137 11.08 -3.22 -12.16
N PHE A 138 10.56 -2.17 -11.53
CA PHE A 138 11.34 -0.97 -11.22
C PHE A 138 12.46 -1.27 -10.21
N THR A 139 12.22 -2.19 -9.27
CA THR A 139 13.27 -2.79 -8.45
C THR A 139 13.15 -4.30 -8.38
N THR A 140 14.17 -4.97 -7.83
CA THR A 140 14.10 -6.41 -7.57
C THR A 140 13.62 -6.68 -6.14
N THR A 141 13.00 -7.85 -5.94
CA THR A 141 12.64 -8.33 -4.61
C THR A 141 13.84 -8.37 -3.67
N GLN A 142 15.00 -8.83 -4.15
CA GLN A 142 16.22 -8.88 -3.34
C GLN A 142 16.67 -7.47 -2.92
N SER A 143 16.75 -6.53 -3.86
CA SER A 143 17.14 -5.15 -3.56
C SER A 143 16.19 -4.46 -2.59
N SER A 144 14.89 -4.73 -2.70
CA SER A 144 13.90 -4.23 -1.75
C SER A 144 14.08 -4.82 -0.35
N LEU A 145 14.34 -6.13 -0.23
CA LEU A 145 14.63 -6.76 1.06
C LEU A 145 15.91 -6.19 1.70
N ASP A 146 16.97 -6.05 0.92
CA ASP A 146 18.25 -5.50 1.38
C ASP A 146 18.06 -4.04 1.82
N GLY A 147 17.32 -3.25 1.05
CA GLY A 147 17.01 -1.86 1.37
C GLY A 147 16.20 -1.69 2.66
N VAL A 148 15.17 -2.52 2.88
CA VAL A 148 14.38 -2.52 4.12
C VAL A 148 15.25 -2.89 5.32
N ARG A 149 16.08 -3.93 5.20
CA ARG A 149 16.96 -4.38 6.29
C ARG A 149 18.08 -3.39 6.59
N ASN A 150 18.56 -2.67 5.58
CA ASN A 150 19.64 -1.69 5.71
C ASN A 150 19.15 -0.27 6.06
N ILE A 151 17.87 -0.08 6.37
CA ILE A 151 17.29 1.25 6.63
C ILE A 151 18.05 2.08 7.66
N ASN A 152 18.58 1.44 8.72
CA ASN A 152 19.29 2.12 9.80
C ASN A 152 20.68 2.64 9.39
N HIS A 153 21.17 2.30 8.19
CA HIS A 153 22.44 2.84 7.71
C HIS A 153 22.41 4.36 7.55
N VAL A 154 21.25 4.94 7.16
CA VAL A 154 21.13 6.38 6.88
C VAL A 154 21.36 7.25 8.12
N ILE A 155 21.13 6.72 9.33
CA ILE A 155 21.28 7.49 10.57
C ILE A 155 22.72 7.51 11.09
N ALA A 156 23.61 6.62 10.63
CA ALA A 156 25.00 6.53 11.09
C ALA A 156 25.14 6.73 12.62
N ASN A 157 25.92 7.73 13.06
CA ASN A 157 26.10 8.10 14.47
C ASN A 157 25.33 9.38 14.86
N SER A 158 24.21 9.68 14.19
CA SER A 158 23.44 10.93 14.38
C SER A 158 22.72 11.06 15.72
N GLY A 159 22.60 9.96 16.49
CA GLY A 159 21.77 9.91 17.71
C GLY A 159 20.27 9.73 17.45
N LEU A 160 19.85 9.65 16.18
CA LEU A 160 18.47 9.33 15.82
C LEU A 160 18.14 7.87 16.19
N PRO A 161 16.90 7.57 16.63
CA PRO A 161 16.53 6.22 17.06
C PRO A 161 16.48 5.24 15.87
N PRO A 162 17.02 4.02 16.00
CA PRO A 162 16.90 3.03 14.94
C PRO A 162 15.45 2.56 14.76
N ILE A 163 15.13 2.05 13.56
CA ILE A 163 13.92 1.24 13.36
C ILE A 163 14.15 -0.14 14.00
N PRO A 164 13.25 -0.61 14.88
CA PRO A 164 13.37 -1.93 15.51
C PRO A 164 13.34 -3.07 14.48
N SER A 165 14.23 -4.05 14.63
CA SER A 165 14.34 -5.18 13.69
C SER A 165 13.07 -6.03 13.63
N ASN A 166 12.35 -6.18 14.76
CA ASN A 166 11.07 -6.90 14.80
C ASN A 166 9.98 -6.19 13.97
N VAL A 167 10.03 -4.86 13.83
CA VAL A 167 9.13 -4.12 12.93
C VAL A 167 9.46 -4.44 11.48
N LEU A 168 10.74 -4.41 11.12
CA LEU A 168 11.22 -4.69 9.75
C LEU A 168 10.84 -6.11 9.31
N GLU A 169 11.26 -7.12 10.08
CA GLU A 169 10.96 -8.52 9.77
C GLU A 169 9.47 -8.83 9.88
N GLY A 170 8.75 -8.13 10.77
CA GLY A 170 7.30 -8.26 10.87
C GLY A 170 6.53 -7.69 9.68
N ILE A 171 7.10 -6.77 8.90
CA ILE A 171 6.53 -6.31 7.62
C ILE A 171 6.93 -7.27 6.50
N ILE A 172 8.20 -7.68 6.43
CA ILE A 172 8.73 -8.60 5.40
C ILE A 172 7.97 -9.93 5.40
N ASN A 173 7.73 -10.51 6.58
CA ASN A 173 7.14 -11.85 6.72
C ASN A 173 5.63 -11.83 6.98
N ARG A 174 4.97 -10.69 6.77
CA ARG A 174 3.54 -10.54 7.07
C ARG A 174 2.71 -11.44 6.15
N ASP A 175 1.73 -12.12 6.72
CA ASP A 175 0.75 -12.89 5.95
C ASP A 175 -0.25 -11.95 5.26
N SER A 176 0.21 -11.31 4.19
CA SER A 176 -0.57 -10.38 3.38
C SER A 176 -1.78 -11.06 2.75
N LEU A 177 -1.68 -12.35 2.41
CA LEU A 177 -2.80 -13.09 1.81
C LEU A 177 -3.95 -13.20 2.80
N LYS A 178 -3.68 -13.59 4.04
CA LYS A 178 -4.69 -13.64 5.10
C LYS A 178 -5.29 -12.27 5.39
N LEU A 179 -4.47 -11.23 5.50
CA LEU A 179 -4.94 -9.86 5.78
C LEU A 179 -5.84 -9.30 4.67
N LEU A 180 -5.59 -9.69 3.42
CA LEU A 180 -6.35 -9.24 2.25
C LEU A 180 -7.41 -10.25 1.81
N GLN A 181 -7.67 -11.29 2.60
CA GLN A 181 -8.64 -12.35 2.31
C GLN A 181 -8.39 -13.07 0.98
N LEU A 182 -7.13 -13.13 0.56
CA LEU A 182 -6.72 -13.76 -0.69
C LEU A 182 -6.48 -15.26 -0.50
N PRO A 183 -6.82 -16.08 -1.50
CA PRO A 183 -6.51 -17.50 -1.47
C PRO A 183 -4.99 -17.70 -1.50
N ASN A 184 -4.52 -18.71 -0.77
CA ASN A 184 -3.12 -19.11 -0.81
C ASN A 184 -2.88 -20.10 -1.97
N PRO A 185 -2.16 -19.71 -3.03
CA PRO A 185 -1.96 -20.57 -4.20
C PRO A 185 -1.13 -21.82 -3.89
N MET A 186 -0.37 -21.81 -2.80
CA MET A 186 0.41 -22.97 -2.35
C MET A 186 -0.44 -23.98 -1.57
N LEU A 187 -1.56 -23.55 -0.98
CA LEU A 187 -2.48 -24.42 -0.24
C LEU A 187 -3.62 -24.94 -1.12
N ALA A 188 -3.95 -24.24 -2.21
CA ALA A 188 -5.01 -24.62 -3.16
C ALA A 188 -4.67 -25.83 -4.03
N LYS A 189 -3.44 -26.38 -3.94
CA LYS A 189 -3.03 -27.63 -4.60
C LYS A 189 -3.09 -28.82 -3.62
N ARG A 190 -4.28 -29.21 -3.17
CA ARG A 190 -4.57 -30.54 -2.61
C ARG A 190 -6.00 -30.95 -2.94
#